data_AF-A0AA43IL17-F1
#
_entry.id   AF-A0AA43IL17-F1
#
_cell.length_a   1.000
_cell.length_b   1.000
_cell.length_c   1.000
_cell.angle_alpha   90.00
_cell.angle_beta   90.00
_cell.angle_gamma   90.00
#
_symmetry.space_group_name_H-M   'P 1'
#
loop_
_entity.id
_entity.type
_entity.pdbx_description
1 polymer ?
#
loop_
_entity_poly.entity_id
_entity_poly.type
_entity_poly.pdbx_seq_one_letter_code
_entity_poly.pdbx_strand_id
1 'polypeptide(L)'
;ERGKLKEEMVPAVKVDNVVDTTGCGDSFAGGVGFGLLQNPNDYIGAARYGNALGALRTQGKTFAVFKSLEETDRIIQETYF
;
A
#
# COMPACT_ATOMS: atom_id res chain seq x y z
N GLU A 1 17.75 -8.29 11.77
CA GLU A 1 18.85 -7.45 12.30
C GLU A 1 19.84 -8.31 13.08
N ARG A 2 21.16 -8.17 12.86
CA ARG A 2 22.21 -8.97 13.54
C ARG A 2 21.93 -10.49 13.52
N GLY A 3 21.55 -11.04 12.36
CA GLY A 3 21.26 -12.47 12.19
C GLY A 3 19.92 -12.95 12.73
N LYS A 4 19.09 -12.07 13.31
CA LYS A 4 17.73 -12.40 13.75
C LYS A 4 16.69 -11.93 12.73
N LEU A 5 15.68 -12.77 12.49
CA LEU A 5 14.47 -12.39 11.76
C LEU A 5 13.80 -11.23 12.51
N LYS A 6 13.37 -10.21 11.76
CA LYS A 6 12.54 -9.12 12.26
C LYS A 6 11.24 -9.17 11.49
N GLU A 7 10.14 -9.27 12.21
CA GLU A 7 8.80 -9.29 11.67
C GLU A 7 8.08 -8.03 12.17
N GLU A 8 7.35 -7.38 11.28
CA GLU A 8 6.52 -6.23 11.59
C GLU A 8 5.20 -6.40 10.85
N MET A 9 4.09 -6.26 11.57
CA MET A 9 2.75 -6.29 10.98
C MET A 9 2.31 -4.87 10.64
N VAL A 10 2.11 -4.60 9.34
CA VAL A 10 1.60 -3.30 8.88
C VAL A 10 0.09 -3.43 8.63
N PRO A 11 -0.77 -2.71 9.38
CA PRO A 11 -2.21 -2.86 9.25
C PRO A 11 -2.70 -2.43 7.86
N ALA A 12 -3.76 -3.07 7.37
CA ALA A 12 -4.35 -2.73 6.08
C ALA A 12 -5.02 -1.34 6.12
N VAL A 13 -5.07 -0.66 4.97
CA VAL A 13 -5.90 0.54 4.80
C VAL A 13 -7.37 0.09 4.77
N LYS A 14 -8.17 0.62 5.69
CA LYS A 14 -9.58 0.26 5.81
C LYS A 14 -10.38 0.89 4.66
N VAL A 15 -11.26 0.10 4.07
CA VAL A 15 -12.24 0.55 3.07
C VAL A 15 -13.64 0.20 3.54
N ASP A 16 -14.63 1.05 3.21
CA ASP A 16 -16.02 0.84 3.65
C ASP A 16 -16.70 -0.31 2.91
N ASN A 17 -16.39 -0.47 1.63
CA ASN A 17 -16.95 -1.52 0.77
C ASN A 17 -15.90 -2.04 -0.22
N VAL A 18 -15.91 -3.34 -0.47
CA VAL A 18 -15.05 -4.01 -1.47
C VAL A 18 -15.87 -4.23 -2.74
N VAL A 19 -15.38 -3.71 -3.87
CA VAL A 19 -16.09 -3.77 -5.16
C VAL A 19 -15.51 -4.83 -6.09
N ASP A 20 -14.18 -4.89 -6.19
CA ASP A 20 -13.46 -5.81 -7.09
C ASP A 20 -12.07 -6.13 -6.56
N THR A 21 -11.76 -7.39 -6.25
CA THR A 21 -10.45 -7.78 -5.70
C THR A 21 -9.42 -8.13 -6.78
N THR A 22 -9.81 -8.17 -8.06
CA THR A 22 -8.90 -8.53 -9.14
C THR A 22 -7.76 -7.50 -9.28
N GLY A 23 -6.53 -8.00 -9.26
CA GLY A 23 -5.31 -7.18 -9.36
C GLY A 23 -4.90 -6.46 -8.07
N CYS A 24 -5.57 -6.71 -6.92
CA CYS A 24 -5.17 -6.09 -5.65
C CYS A 24 -3.78 -6.53 -5.19
N GLY A 25 -3.42 -7.81 -5.41
CA GLY A 25 -2.08 -8.32 -5.14
C GLY A 25 -1.01 -7.68 -6.02
N ASP A 26 -1.29 -7.51 -7.31
CA ASP A 26 -0.38 -6.84 -8.25
C ASP A 26 -0.19 -5.37 -7.88
N SER A 27 -1.28 -4.71 -7.46
CA SER A 27 -1.26 -3.31 -7.00
C SER A 27 -0.48 -3.18 -5.69
N PHE A 28 -0.62 -4.13 -4.77
CA PHE A 28 0.19 -4.19 -3.56
C PHE A 28 1.68 -4.35 -3.89
N ALA A 29 2.04 -5.33 -4.74
CA ALA A 29 3.42 -5.54 -5.16
C ALA A 29 4.02 -4.31 -5.86
N GLY A 30 3.23 -3.65 -6.71
CA GLY A 30 3.59 -2.39 -7.35
C GLY A 30 3.83 -1.26 -6.36
N GLY A 31 2.97 -1.13 -5.33
CA GLY A 31 3.14 -0.16 -4.26
C GLY A 31 4.39 -0.40 -3.40
N VAL A 32 4.67 -1.66 -3.07
CA VAL A 32 5.92 -2.03 -2.38
C VAL A 32 7.14 -1.68 -3.23
N GLY A 33 7.12 -2.05 -4.51
CA GLY A 33 8.20 -1.70 -5.45
C GLY A 33 8.42 -0.19 -5.55
N PHE A 34 7.34 0.60 -5.65
CA PHE A 34 7.41 2.05 -5.65
C PHE A 34 8.06 2.60 -4.38
N GLY A 35 7.60 2.17 -3.20
CA GLY A 35 8.14 2.65 -1.92
C GLY A 35 9.62 2.30 -1.73
N LEU A 36 10.04 1.10 -2.14
CA LEU A 36 11.46 0.70 -2.07
C LEU A 36 12.33 1.48 -3.07
N LEU A 37 11.81 1.89 -4.23
CA LEU A 37 12.55 2.75 -5.15
C LEU A 37 12.76 4.17 -4.59
N GLN A 38 11.81 4.68 -3.78
CA GLN A 38 11.96 5.96 -3.11
C GLN A 38 12.92 5.88 -1.90
N ASN A 39 12.77 4.83 -1.09
CA ASN A 39 13.63 4.59 0.08
C ASN A 39 13.94 3.09 0.24
N PRO A 40 15.08 2.61 -0.30
CA PRO A 40 15.40 1.17 -0.36
C PRO A 40 15.48 0.44 0.97
N ASN A 41 15.66 1.16 2.08
CA ASN A 41 15.80 0.58 3.42
C ASN A 41 14.54 0.71 4.28
N ASP A 42 13.49 1.37 3.77
CA ASP A 42 12.23 1.56 4.50
C ASP A 42 11.17 0.54 4.05
N TYR A 43 11.34 -0.70 4.52
CA TYR A 43 10.43 -1.79 4.22
C TYR A 43 9.02 -1.56 4.77
N ILE A 44 8.90 -0.89 5.92
CA ILE A 44 7.60 -0.58 6.54
C ILE A 44 6.88 0.49 5.71
N GLY A 45 7.58 1.56 5.33
CA GLY A 45 7.05 2.58 4.42
C GLY A 45 6.62 1.99 3.07
N ALA A 46 7.43 1.11 2.48
CA ALA A 46 7.05 0.41 1.26
C ALA A 46 5.79 -0.46 1.41
N ALA A 47 5.66 -1.17 2.53
CA ALA A 47 4.45 -1.94 2.83
C ALA A 47 3.20 -1.05 2.99
N ARG A 48 3.34 0.17 3.50
CA ARG A 48 2.23 1.15 3.59
C ARG A 48 1.74 1.59 2.21
N TYR A 49 2.65 1.84 1.26
CA TYR A 49 2.29 2.06 -0.14
C TYR A 49 1.61 0.85 -0.76
N GLY A 50 2.12 -0.36 -0.50
CA GLY A 50 1.47 -1.60 -0.92
C GLY A 50 0.02 -1.70 -0.43
N ASN A 51 -0.20 -1.47 0.87
CA ASN A 51 -1.52 -1.49 1.48
C ASN A 51 -2.46 -0.43 0.89
N ALA A 52 -1.97 0.79 0.65
CA ALA A 52 -2.76 1.86 0.05
C ALA A 52 -3.17 1.53 -1.39
N LEU A 53 -2.25 1.09 -2.24
CA LEU A 53 -2.57 0.75 -3.64
C LEU A 53 -3.44 -0.50 -3.75
N GLY A 54 -3.20 -1.51 -2.90
CA GLY A 54 -4.05 -2.69 -2.79
C GLY A 54 -5.48 -2.30 -2.39
N ALA A 55 -5.64 -1.44 -1.39
CA ALA A 55 -6.94 -0.94 -0.95
C ALA A 55 -7.65 -0.13 -2.05
N LEU A 56 -6.96 0.81 -2.72
CA LEU A 56 -7.54 1.57 -3.82
C LEU A 56 -8.01 0.66 -4.96
N ARG A 57 -7.23 -0.38 -5.29
CA ARG A 57 -7.59 -1.34 -6.33
C ARG A 57 -8.93 -2.03 -6.03
N THR A 58 -9.30 -2.20 -4.76
CA THR A 58 -10.60 -2.80 -4.37
C THR A 58 -11.82 -1.96 -4.73
N GLN A 59 -11.64 -0.66 -5.01
CA GLN A 59 -12.73 0.33 -5.10
C GLN A 59 -13.39 0.43 -6.47
N GLY A 60 -13.04 -0.45 -7.43
CA GLY A 60 -13.63 -0.42 -8.76
C GLY A 60 -12.87 -1.21 -9.82
N LYS A 61 -13.53 -1.42 -10.96
CA LYS A 61 -13.07 -2.33 -12.03
C LYS A 61 -12.05 -1.71 -13.00
N THR A 62 -11.77 -0.42 -12.87
CA THR A 62 -10.89 0.33 -13.79
C THR A 62 -9.78 1.02 -13.01
N PHE A 63 -8.77 1.55 -13.72
CA PHE A 63 -7.64 2.25 -13.12
C PHE A 63 -7.98 3.62 -12.50
N ALA A 64 -9.20 4.13 -12.70
CA ALA A 64 -9.65 5.40 -12.13
C ALA A 64 -9.75 5.40 -10.59
N VAL A 65 -9.61 4.22 -9.96
CA VAL A 65 -9.56 4.07 -8.50
C VAL A 65 -8.26 4.59 -7.89
N PHE A 66 -7.18 4.62 -8.67
CA PHE A 66 -5.90 5.14 -8.20
C PHE A 66 -5.95 6.67 -8.10
N LYS A 67 -5.28 7.17 -7.07
CA LYS A 67 -5.24 8.59 -6.74
C LYS A 67 -3.91 9.20 -7.16
N SER A 68 -3.81 10.52 -7.09
CA SER A 68 -2.52 11.19 -7.18
C SER A 68 -1.57 10.70 -6.07
N LEU A 69 -0.28 10.94 -6.25
CA LEU A 69 0.72 10.62 -5.22
C LEU A 69 0.39 11.36 -3.91
N GLU A 70 0.06 12.65 -3.99
CA GLU A 70 -0.30 13.47 -2.83
C GLU A 70 -1.50 12.91 -2.05
N GLU A 71 -2.57 12.52 -2.75
CA GLU A 71 -3.74 11.88 -2.11
C GLU A 71 -3.39 10.51 -1.51
N THR A 72 -2.52 9.74 -2.17
CA THR A 72 -2.05 8.44 -1.67
C THR A 72 -1.24 8.61 -0.39
N ASP A 73 -0.36 9.61 -0.36
CA ASP A 73 0.41 9.97 0.83
C ASP A 73 -0.50 10.42 1.95
N ARG A 74 -1.57 11.16 1.64
CA ARG A 74 -2.59 11.55 2.62
C ARG A 74 -3.30 10.34 3.23
N ILE A 75 -3.67 9.35 2.42
CA ILE A 75 -4.25 8.08 2.90
C ILE A 75 -3.29 7.36 3.85
N ILE A 76 -2.01 7.31 3.50
CA ILE A 76 -0.96 6.72 4.35
C ILE A 76 -0.83 7.49 5.65
N GLN A 77 -0.82 8.83 5.61
CA GLN A 77 -0.76 9.66 6.81
C GLN A 77 -1.96 9.38 7.74
N GLU A 78 -3.18 9.48 7.22
CA GLU A 78 -4.42 9.26 7.97
C GLU A 78 -4.55 7.82 8.54
N THR A 79 -3.91 6.83 7.92
CA THR A 79 -4.00 5.42 8.36
C THR A 79 -2.96 5.08 9.43
N TYR A 80 -1.76 5.66 9.37
CA TYR A 80 -0.60 5.16 10.13
C TYR A 80 -0.01 6.16 11.13
N PHE A 81 -0.50 7.40 11.19
CA PHE A 81 0.01 8.48 12.04
C PHE A 81 -1.14 9.25 12.70
#